data_AF-A0A956TLM7-F1
#
_entry.id   AF-A0A956TLM7-F1
#
_cell.length_a   1.000
_cell.length_b   1.000
_cell.length_c   1.000
_cell.angle_alpha   90.00
_cell.angle_beta   90.00
_cell.angle_gamma   90.00
#
_symmetry.space_group_name_H-M   'P 1'
#
loop_
_entity.id
_entity.type
_entity.pdbx_description
1 polymer ?
#
loop_
_entity_poly.entity_id
_entity_poly.type
_entity_poly.pdbx_seq_one_letter_code
_entity_poly.pdbx_strand_id
1 'polypeptide(L)'
;SIERCREALRLNPTCDSTHYALACSLFNADQFEEAETHIREAIRINPSEAGNSDLLVSILQHSGQLEDAEAICRDTIEKHPLNHLSHRNLAEILYEKNALDEAEVAIREAMRLRPSSSRPLRVLVLIHSKRGTIKKAITEIEKLMDESPTADGLALLAWAYSEIDEFKKAQETCRKGLALSPHHPDLMECEASASNQLGEYQHCLELVDSILEKEPERMSSVHLRTIALLSLGRLDEAEEYIDQSMALGKDKEALLVNKGIVYAKRNQDQEAMGYLQEALALCPHYDLAARNIVDLVRMRDPFLTCFPVFRERLGTFIRESIIGSTPPVLKIFLAPVAIIVLLIWLPIDSLLRIMSNLRIRTHPVAGKFIKFEDFKRPLWITGVYIFAAIMILAGNTRIASIATGTIIVILSIMVIRKILGHKIGMSYLSLLRLIYLLIQILVRIMH
;
A
#
# COMPACT_ATOMS: atom_id res chain seq x y z
N SER A 1 -3.87 -25.37 28.23
CA SER A 1 -4.84 -24.59 29.04
C SER A 1 -6.27 -25.12 28.86
N ILE A 2 -6.73 -25.25 27.61
CA ILE A 2 -8.10 -25.64 27.24
C ILE A 2 -8.58 -26.94 27.90
N GLU A 3 -7.81 -28.04 27.80
CA GLU A 3 -8.21 -29.34 28.38
C GLU A 3 -8.41 -29.29 29.90
N ARG A 4 -7.60 -28.52 30.63
CA ARG A 4 -7.78 -28.31 32.08
C ARG A 4 -9.05 -27.53 32.38
N CYS A 5 -9.39 -26.53 31.56
CA CYS A 5 -10.63 -25.77 31.71
C CYS A 5 -11.85 -26.66 31.38
N ARG A 6 -11.77 -27.52 30.36
CA ARG A 6 -12.82 -28.52 30.05
C ARG A 6 -13.01 -29.52 31.18
N GLU A 7 -11.93 -29.99 31.80
CA GLU A 7 -12.01 -30.89 32.96
C GLU A 7 -12.61 -30.18 34.18
N ALA A 8 -12.20 -28.95 34.48
CA ALA A 8 -12.79 -28.14 35.54
C ALA A 8 -14.29 -27.91 35.31
N LEU A 9 -14.71 -27.71 34.05
CA LEU A 9 -16.12 -27.54 33.69
C LEU A 9 -16.92 -28.83 33.90
N ARG A 10 -16.32 -30.02 33.68
CA ARG A 10 -16.98 -31.30 34.01
C ARG A 10 -17.22 -31.45 35.50
N LEU A 11 -16.32 -30.92 36.33
CA LEU A 11 -16.43 -30.99 37.80
C LEU A 11 -17.40 -29.95 38.36
N ASN A 12 -17.48 -28.76 37.73
CA ASN A 12 -18.42 -27.71 38.12
C ASN A 12 -18.97 -26.96 36.88
N PRO A 13 -20.07 -27.43 36.29
CA PRO A 13 -20.65 -26.83 35.08
C PRO A 13 -21.29 -25.45 35.28
N THR A 14 -21.53 -25.04 36.52
CA THR A 14 -22.23 -23.77 36.83
C THR A 14 -21.29 -22.66 37.27
N CYS A 15 -19.98 -22.82 37.04
CA CYS A 15 -18.98 -21.84 37.43
C CYS A 15 -18.71 -20.86 36.29
N ASP A 16 -19.15 -19.62 36.44
CA ASP A 16 -18.94 -18.52 35.48
C ASP A 16 -17.45 -18.31 35.18
N SER A 17 -16.60 -18.28 36.21
CA SER A 17 -15.15 -18.10 36.04
C SER A 17 -14.49 -19.23 35.23
N THR A 18 -15.03 -20.45 35.27
CA THR A 18 -14.52 -21.59 34.48
C THR A 18 -14.95 -21.46 33.02
N HIS A 19 -16.20 -21.05 32.77
CA HIS A 19 -16.68 -20.70 31.43
C HIS A 19 -15.87 -19.54 30.83
N TYR A 20 -15.60 -18.49 31.60
CA TYR A 20 -14.78 -17.35 31.19
C TYR A 20 -13.34 -17.78 30.86
N ALA A 21 -12.68 -18.54 31.73
CA ALA A 21 -11.31 -19.00 31.50
C ALA A 21 -11.18 -19.92 30.27
N LEU A 22 -12.20 -20.75 30.02
CA LEU A 22 -12.29 -21.56 28.81
C LEU A 22 -12.48 -20.67 27.58
N ALA A 23 -13.39 -19.69 27.62
CA ALA A 23 -13.59 -18.73 26.54
C ALA A 23 -12.31 -17.95 26.21
N CYS A 24 -11.56 -17.46 27.21
CA CYS A 24 -10.25 -16.83 26.98
C CYS A 24 -9.26 -17.77 26.31
N SER A 25 -9.20 -19.03 26.75
CA SER A 25 -8.27 -20.02 26.21
C SER A 25 -8.62 -20.39 24.76
N LEU A 26 -9.91 -20.46 24.42
CA LEU A 26 -10.41 -20.71 23.08
C LEU A 26 -10.22 -19.51 22.16
N PHE A 27 -10.47 -18.29 22.66
CA PHE A 27 -10.21 -17.04 21.94
C PHE A 27 -8.75 -16.92 21.53
N ASN A 28 -7.81 -17.21 22.45
CA ASN A 28 -6.37 -17.21 22.14
C ASN A 28 -5.93 -18.33 21.17
N ALA A 29 -6.79 -19.32 20.92
CA ALA A 29 -6.57 -20.39 19.96
C ALA A 29 -7.33 -20.14 18.63
N ASP A 30 -7.85 -18.93 18.43
CA ASP A 30 -8.67 -18.51 17.28
C ASP A 30 -9.96 -19.35 17.08
N GLN A 31 -10.44 -19.99 18.15
CA GLN A 31 -11.67 -20.80 18.16
C GLN A 31 -12.88 -19.96 18.59
N PHE A 32 -13.24 -18.96 17.79
CA PHE A 32 -14.18 -17.91 18.20
C PHE A 32 -15.62 -18.40 18.46
N GLU A 33 -16.15 -19.34 17.66
CA GLU A 33 -17.52 -19.86 17.84
C GLU A 33 -17.70 -20.59 19.19
N GLU A 34 -16.73 -21.45 19.55
CA GLU A 34 -16.76 -22.17 20.82
C GLU A 34 -16.52 -21.19 21.98
N ALA A 35 -15.61 -20.22 21.82
CA ALA A 35 -15.38 -19.16 22.79
C ALA A 35 -16.64 -18.34 23.07
N GLU A 36 -17.39 -17.99 22.02
CA GLU A 36 -18.65 -17.24 22.13
C GLU A 36 -19.69 -18.02 22.95
N THR A 37 -19.81 -19.32 22.69
CA THR A 37 -20.75 -20.19 23.42
C THR A 37 -20.44 -20.18 24.91
N HIS A 38 -19.16 -20.32 25.29
CA HIS A 38 -18.77 -20.35 26.70
C HIS A 38 -18.90 -18.98 27.37
N ILE A 39 -18.56 -17.87 26.70
CA ILE A 39 -18.68 -16.55 27.32
C ILE A 39 -20.15 -16.14 27.51
N ARG A 40 -21.05 -16.50 26.58
CA ARG A 40 -22.50 -16.27 26.75
C ARG A 40 -23.05 -17.06 27.93
N GLU A 41 -22.54 -18.26 28.17
CA GLU A 41 -22.93 -19.04 29.35
C GLU A 41 -22.39 -18.43 30.65
N ALA A 42 -21.16 -17.89 30.65
CA ALA A 42 -20.64 -17.13 31.79
C ALA A 42 -21.52 -15.90 32.10
N ILE A 43 -21.95 -15.16 31.07
CA ILE A 43 -22.88 -14.01 31.21
C ILE A 43 -24.25 -14.48 31.73
N ARG A 44 -24.75 -15.63 31.28
CA ARG A 44 -26.02 -16.21 31.76
C ARG A 44 -25.97 -16.54 33.25
N ILE A 45 -24.85 -17.09 33.72
CA ILE A 45 -24.64 -17.46 35.13
C ILE A 45 -24.43 -16.21 36.00
N ASN A 46 -23.60 -15.26 35.55
CA ASN A 46 -23.28 -14.03 36.27
C ASN A 46 -23.36 -12.80 35.34
N PRO A 47 -24.56 -12.19 35.20
CA PRO A 47 -24.76 -11.05 34.32
C PRO A 47 -24.09 -9.75 34.79
N SER A 48 -23.68 -9.67 36.06
CA SER A 48 -23.13 -8.44 36.64
C SER A 48 -21.62 -8.26 36.44
N GLU A 49 -20.93 -9.28 35.93
CA GLU A 49 -19.49 -9.24 35.72
C GLU A 49 -19.17 -8.53 34.38
N ALA A 50 -18.78 -7.26 34.47
CA ALA A 50 -18.47 -6.43 33.30
C ALA A 50 -17.35 -7.01 32.41
N GLY A 51 -16.40 -7.76 33.00
CA GLY A 51 -15.33 -8.42 32.26
C GLY A 51 -15.81 -9.48 31.26
N ASN A 52 -16.99 -10.08 31.49
CA ASN A 52 -17.57 -11.06 30.57
C ASN A 52 -18.08 -10.39 29.28
N SER A 53 -18.71 -9.21 29.41
CA SER A 53 -19.19 -8.43 28.27
C SER A 53 -18.05 -7.93 27.39
N ASP A 54 -16.93 -7.50 27.98
CA ASP A 54 -15.75 -7.05 27.24
C ASP A 54 -15.12 -8.17 26.39
N LEU A 55 -15.05 -9.39 26.95
CA LEU A 55 -14.55 -10.55 26.20
C LEU A 55 -15.51 -10.97 25.09
N LEU A 56 -16.83 -10.94 25.32
CA LEU A 56 -17.81 -11.20 24.26
C LEU A 56 -17.68 -10.21 23.11
N VAL A 57 -17.53 -8.91 23.41
CA VAL A 57 -17.30 -7.88 22.38
C VAL A 57 -16.03 -8.18 21.58
N SER A 58 -14.94 -8.55 22.26
CA SER A 58 -13.68 -8.91 21.60
C SER A 58 -13.83 -10.13 20.69
N ILE A 59 -14.55 -11.18 21.12
CA ILE A 59 -14.83 -12.38 20.33
C ILE A 59 -15.64 -12.02 19.07
N LEU A 60 -16.68 -11.19 19.21
CA LEU A 60 -17.53 -10.78 18.10
C LEU A 60 -16.77 -9.92 17.08
N GLN A 61 -15.88 -9.03 17.53
CA GLN A 61 -15.00 -8.27 16.63
C GLN A 61 -14.11 -9.18 15.79
N HIS A 62 -13.44 -10.15 16.41
CA HIS A 62 -12.56 -11.09 15.69
C HIS A 62 -13.34 -12.05 14.77
N SER A 63 -14.62 -12.29 15.08
CA SER A 63 -15.54 -13.05 14.24
C SER A 63 -16.16 -12.23 13.10
N GLY A 64 -15.84 -10.93 13.00
CA GLY A 64 -16.39 -10.01 12.00
C GLY A 64 -17.84 -9.57 12.24
N GLN A 65 -18.42 -9.90 13.41
CA GLN A 65 -19.80 -9.57 13.78
C GLN A 65 -19.87 -8.19 14.44
N LEU A 66 -19.50 -7.15 13.69
CA LEU A 66 -19.34 -5.79 14.23
C LEU A 66 -20.66 -5.15 14.69
N GLU A 67 -21.78 -5.48 14.05
CA GLU A 67 -23.12 -5.00 14.44
C GLU A 67 -23.54 -5.50 15.82
N ASP A 68 -23.33 -6.80 16.08
CA ASP A 68 -23.69 -7.41 17.37
C ASP A 68 -22.77 -6.91 18.48
N ALA A 69 -21.47 -6.76 18.19
CA ALA A 69 -20.51 -6.16 19.11
C ALA A 69 -20.91 -4.72 19.49
N GLU A 70 -21.30 -3.90 18.50
CA GLU A 70 -21.75 -2.53 18.73
C GLU A 70 -23.01 -2.49 19.61
N ALA A 71 -23.98 -3.35 19.34
CA ALA A 71 -25.23 -3.43 20.10
C ALA A 71 -24.97 -3.74 21.58
N ILE A 72 -24.06 -4.68 21.88
CA ILE A 72 -23.68 -5.02 23.25
C ILE A 72 -22.99 -3.85 23.94
N CYS A 73 -22.08 -3.15 23.25
CA CYS A 73 -21.44 -1.95 23.80
C CYS A 73 -22.47 -0.87 24.15
N ARG A 74 -23.42 -0.59 23.26
CA ARG A 74 -24.46 0.43 23.49
C ARG A 74 -25.41 0.05 24.63
N ASP A 75 -25.86 -1.20 24.69
CA ASP A 75 -26.69 -1.71 25.80
C ASP A 75 -25.93 -1.64 27.15
N THR A 76 -24.64 -1.98 27.15
CA THR A 76 -23.81 -1.87 28.36
C THR A 76 -23.64 -0.42 28.80
N ILE A 77 -23.44 0.52 27.86
CA ILE A 77 -23.34 1.96 28.15
C ILE A 77 -24.67 2.50 28.69
N GLU A 78 -25.81 2.05 28.17
CA GLU A 78 -27.14 2.45 28.66
C GLU A 78 -27.34 2.01 30.12
N LYS A 79 -26.97 0.77 30.46
CA LYS A 79 -27.09 0.22 31.83
C LYS A 79 -26.01 0.76 32.77
N HIS A 80 -24.81 1.00 32.26
CA HIS A 80 -23.64 1.40 33.03
C HIS A 80 -22.89 2.56 32.35
N PRO A 81 -23.42 3.80 32.41
CA PRO A 81 -22.86 4.95 31.68
C PRO A 81 -21.42 5.30 32.02
N LEU A 82 -20.94 4.91 33.21
CA LEU A 82 -19.59 5.16 33.71
C LEU A 82 -18.58 4.06 33.34
N ASN A 83 -18.98 3.04 32.58
CA ASN A 83 -18.08 1.99 32.13
C ASN A 83 -17.19 2.48 30.98
N HIS A 84 -16.00 2.96 31.32
CA HIS A 84 -15.02 3.44 30.34
C HIS A 84 -14.55 2.36 29.35
N LEU A 85 -14.60 1.07 29.70
CA LEU A 85 -14.20 -0.02 28.81
C LEU A 85 -15.19 -0.17 27.65
N SER A 86 -16.49 -0.07 27.93
CA SER A 86 -17.53 -0.12 26.90
C SER A 86 -17.46 1.07 25.94
N HIS A 87 -17.18 2.28 26.44
CA HIS A 87 -16.93 3.46 25.58
C HIS A 87 -15.70 3.27 24.69
N ARG A 88 -14.62 2.69 25.21
CA ARG A 88 -13.41 2.39 24.41
C ARG A 88 -13.71 1.33 23.34
N ASN A 89 -14.32 0.21 23.72
CA ASN A 89 -14.63 -0.87 22.79
C ASN A 89 -15.61 -0.39 21.70
N LEU A 90 -16.60 0.45 22.06
CA LEU A 90 -17.48 1.10 21.08
C LEU A 90 -16.68 1.94 20.07
N ALA A 91 -15.70 2.72 20.53
CA ALA A 91 -14.85 3.52 19.65
C ALA A 91 -14.01 2.65 18.69
N GLU A 92 -13.47 1.53 19.17
CA GLU A 92 -12.71 0.57 18.35
C GLU A 92 -13.60 -0.03 17.24
N ILE A 93 -14.81 -0.50 17.59
CA ILE A 93 -15.79 -1.03 16.63
C ILE A 93 -16.18 0.04 15.60
N LEU A 94 -16.49 1.25 16.04
CA LEU A 94 -16.86 2.36 15.16
C LEU A 94 -15.70 2.75 14.22
N TYR A 95 -14.45 2.68 14.69
CA TYR A 95 -13.26 2.88 13.87
C TYR A 95 -13.13 1.84 12.75
N GLU A 96 -13.36 0.55 13.07
CA GLU A 96 -13.37 -0.54 12.10
C GLU A 96 -14.47 -0.33 11.05
N LYS A 97 -15.68 0.05 11.49
CA LYS A 97 -16.81 0.43 10.64
C LYS A 97 -16.64 1.75 9.88
N ASN A 98 -15.51 2.43 10.07
CA ASN A 98 -15.18 3.73 9.46
C ASN A 98 -16.12 4.89 9.87
N ALA A 99 -16.83 4.76 10.98
CA ALA A 99 -17.65 5.82 11.59
C ALA A 99 -16.79 6.70 12.52
N LEU A 100 -15.82 7.41 11.92
CA LEU A 100 -14.73 8.07 12.67
C LEU A 100 -15.21 9.16 13.64
N ASP A 101 -16.29 9.88 13.31
CA ASP A 101 -16.80 10.97 14.16
C ASP A 101 -17.48 10.45 15.42
N GLU A 102 -18.29 9.39 15.32
CA GLU A 102 -18.87 8.72 16.49
C GLU A 102 -17.79 8.01 17.31
N ALA A 103 -16.79 7.40 16.66
CA ALA A 103 -15.67 6.77 17.33
C ALA A 103 -14.89 7.77 18.20
N GLU A 104 -14.68 8.99 17.70
CA GLU A 104 -14.01 10.04 18.47
C GLU A 104 -14.84 10.49 19.68
N VAL A 105 -16.16 10.60 19.55
CA VAL A 105 -17.04 10.93 20.69
C VAL A 105 -16.93 9.86 21.78
N ALA A 106 -17.02 8.58 21.39
CA ALA A 106 -16.93 7.46 22.31
C ALA A 106 -15.55 7.39 23.01
N ILE A 107 -14.45 7.56 22.28
CA ILE A 107 -13.11 7.51 22.90
C ILE A 107 -12.85 8.69 23.84
N ARG A 108 -13.38 9.88 23.52
CA ARG A 108 -13.29 11.05 24.39
C ARG A 108 -14.04 10.84 25.70
N GLU A 109 -15.18 10.15 25.66
CA GLU A 109 -15.90 9.80 26.88
C GLU A 109 -15.12 8.77 27.72
N ALA A 110 -14.50 7.77 27.09
CA ALA A 110 -13.60 6.85 27.79
C ALA A 110 -12.43 7.57 28.47
N MET A 111 -11.81 8.55 27.80
CA MET A 111 -10.75 9.39 28.35
C MET A 111 -11.25 10.28 29.50
N ARG A 112 -12.46 10.84 29.38
CA ARG A 112 -13.07 11.66 30.45
C ARG A 112 -13.32 10.83 31.73
N LEU A 113 -13.77 9.59 31.58
CA LEU A 113 -14.04 8.67 32.68
C LEU A 113 -12.75 8.13 33.33
N ARG A 114 -11.68 7.95 32.55
CA ARG A 114 -10.35 7.53 33.03
C ARG A 114 -9.23 8.37 32.38
N PRO A 115 -8.95 9.58 32.90
CA PRO A 115 -7.95 10.48 32.32
C PRO A 115 -6.51 9.93 32.32
N SER A 116 -6.19 9.01 33.23
CA SER A 116 -4.85 8.45 33.38
C SER A 116 -4.57 7.20 32.54
N SER A 117 -5.52 6.75 31.70
CA SER A 117 -5.34 5.53 30.90
C SER A 117 -4.69 5.85 29.55
N SER A 118 -3.64 5.09 29.21
CA SER A 118 -2.95 5.15 27.91
C SER A 118 -3.70 4.44 26.78
N ARG A 119 -4.49 3.40 27.08
CA ARG A 119 -5.21 2.60 26.07
C ARG A 119 -6.13 3.43 25.16
N PRO A 120 -6.94 4.39 25.67
CA PRO A 120 -7.75 5.24 24.80
C PRO A 120 -6.93 6.12 23.83
N LEU A 121 -5.71 6.50 24.20
CA LEU A 121 -4.84 7.33 23.35
C LEU A 121 -4.47 6.58 22.06
N ARG A 122 -4.29 5.26 22.11
CA ARG A 122 -4.00 4.44 20.93
C ARG A 122 -5.12 4.55 19.89
N VAL A 123 -6.37 4.39 20.34
CA VAL A 123 -7.55 4.47 19.49
C VAL A 123 -7.71 5.89 18.94
N LEU A 124 -7.45 6.91 19.74
CA LEU A 124 -7.46 8.30 19.29
C LEU A 124 -6.45 8.54 18.14
N VAL A 125 -5.20 8.06 18.28
CA VAL A 125 -4.20 8.16 17.21
C VAL A 125 -4.65 7.41 15.96
N LEU A 126 -5.20 6.21 16.09
CA LEU A 126 -5.73 5.43 14.95
C LEU A 126 -6.84 6.19 14.20
N ILE A 127 -7.82 6.74 14.93
CA ILE A 127 -8.91 7.55 14.37
C ILE A 127 -8.34 8.75 13.61
N HIS A 128 -7.44 9.51 14.23
CA HIS A 128 -6.85 10.68 13.60
C HIS A 128 -5.91 10.36 12.44
N SER A 129 -5.21 9.22 12.49
CA SER A 129 -4.38 8.72 11.38
C SER A 129 -5.26 8.41 10.16
N LYS A 130 -6.33 7.62 10.35
CA LYS A 130 -7.28 7.28 9.27
C LYS A 130 -8.01 8.51 8.70
N ARG A 131 -8.23 9.54 9.53
CA ARG A 131 -8.80 10.84 9.09
C ARG A 131 -7.76 11.78 8.45
N GLY A 132 -6.46 11.48 8.52
CA GLY A 132 -5.40 12.37 8.04
C GLY A 132 -5.17 13.61 8.92
N THR A 133 -5.55 13.55 10.20
CA THR A 133 -5.47 14.66 11.18
C THR A 133 -4.58 14.33 12.38
N ILE A 134 -3.64 13.39 12.23
CA ILE A 134 -2.77 12.88 13.30
C ILE A 134 -2.02 13.97 14.09
N LYS A 135 -1.65 15.09 13.45
CA LYS A 135 -1.02 16.23 14.15
C LYS A 135 -1.87 16.80 15.29
N LYS A 136 -3.21 16.76 15.17
CA LYS A 136 -4.12 17.18 16.24
C LYS A 136 -4.04 16.25 17.45
N ALA A 137 -4.04 14.93 17.20
CA ALA A 137 -3.89 13.93 18.24
C ALA A 137 -2.54 14.07 18.96
N ILE A 138 -1.46 14.31 18.21
CA ILE A 138 -0.13 14.55 18.78
C ILE A 138 -0.18 15.73 19.75
N THR A 139 -0.68 16.90 19.36
CA THR A 139 -0.75 18.07 20.25
C THR A 139 -1.57 17.80 21.52
N GLU A 140 -2.65 17.04 21.42
CA GLU A 140 -3.48 16.66 22.58
C GLU A 140 -2.73 15.71 23.51
N ILE A 141 -2.09 14.67 22.96
CA ILE A 141 -1.32 13.68 23.72
C ILE A 141 -0.08 14.31 24.35
N GLU A 142 0.62 15.21 23.64
CA GLU A 142 1.75 15.97 24.16
C GLU A 142 1.36 16.71 25.43
N LYS A 143 0.27 17.47 25.39
CA LYS A 143 -0.23 18.21 26.55
C LYS A 143 -0.51 17.28 27.73
N LEU A 144 -1.15 16.13 27.47
CA LEU A 144 -1.42 15.14 28.52
C LEU A 144 -0.13 14.58 29.12
N MET A 145 0.88 14.30 28.29
CA MET A 145 2.16 13.75 28.74
C MET A 145 3.07 14.79 29.40
N ASP A 146 2.89 16.08 29.09
CA ASP A 146 3.54 17.18 29.81
C ASP A 146 2.97 17.34 31.23
N GLU A 147 1.65 17.16 31.40
CA GLU A 147 0.97 17.27 32.70
C GLU A 147 1.15 16.02 33.58
N SER A 148 1.11 14.83 32.99
CA SER A 148 1.19 13.55 33.70
C SER A 148 1.87 12.50 32.82
N PRO A 149 3.22 12.47 32.80
CA PRO A 149 3.97 11.58 31.94
C PRO A 149 3.81 10.12 32.37
N THR A 150 3.50 9.25 31.40
CA THR A 150 3.45 7.80 31.59
C THR A 150 4.26 7.12 30.50
N ALA A 151 4.89 5.98 30.80
CA ALA A 151 5.70 5.26 29.81
C ALA A 151 4.85 4.82 28.60
N ASP A 152 3.67 4.24 28.84
CA ASP A 152 2.74 3.83 27.78
C ASP A 152 2.26 5.02 26.92
N GLY A 153 1.93 6.15 27.55
CA GLY A 153 1.45 7.34 26.83
C GLY A 153 2.56 7.98 25.98
N LEU A 154 3.80 7.99 26.50
CA LEU A 154 4.98 8.42 25.75
C LEU A 154 5.32 7.45 24.61
N ALA A 155 5.08 6.14 24.77
CA ALA A 155 5.23 5.15 23.70
C ALA A 155 4.28 5.46 22.54
N LEU A 156 3.01 5.76 22.86
CA LEU A 156 2.00 6.11 21.86
C LEU A 156 2.30 7.45 21.18
N LEU A 157 2.83 8.42 21.92
CA LEU A 157 3.27 9.69 21.36
C LEU A 157 4.47 9.51 20.41
N ALA A 158 5.45 8.68 20.78
CA ALA A 158 6.59 8.36 19.93
C ALA A 158 6.16 7.62 18.65
N TRP A 159 5.21 6.70 18.77
CA TRP A 159 4.61 6.05 17.61
C TRP A 159 3.89 7.06 16.70
N ALA A 160 3.06 7.93 17.26
CA ALA A 160 2.38 8.97 16.48
C ALA A 160 3.36 9.93 15.78
N TYR A 161 4.50 10.24 16.40
CA TYR A 161 5.57 11.01 15.78
C TYR A 161 6.24 10.27 14.62
N SER A 162 6.40 8.95 14.74
CA SER A 162 6.97 8.11 13.69
C SER A 162 6.07 8.05 12.45
N GLU A 163 4.75 8.04 12.63
CA GLU A 163 3.75 8.07 11.54
C GLU A 163 3.78 9.36 10.70
N ILE A 164 4.34 10.46 11.22
CA ILE A 164 4.52 11.72 10.49
C ILE A 164 5.97 12.00 10.11
N ASP A 165 6.82 10.98 10.11
CA ASP A 165 8.25 11.02 9.78
C ASP A 165 9.09 11.98 10.68
N GLU A 166 8.58 12.34 11.86
CA GLU A 166 9.28 13.17 12.85
C GLU A 166 10.17 12.29 13.76
N PHE A 167 11.03 11.48 13.15
CA PHE A 167 11.81 10.43 13.84
C PHE A 167 12.70 10.95 14.98
N LYS A 168 13.24 12.17 14.85
CA LYS A 168 14.02 12.80 15.93
C LYS A 168 13.18 13.09 17.17
N LYS A 169 11.94 13.56 16.99
CA LYS A 169 11.01 13.78 18.11
C LYS A 169 10.54 12.46 18.70
N ALA A 170 10.36 11.44 17.86
CA ALA A 170 10.08 10.09 18.32
C ALA A 170 11.19 9.58 19.25
N GLN A 171 12.47 9.67 18.86
CA GLN A 171 13.60 9.30 19.72
C GLN A 171 13.67 10.10 21.03
N GLU A 172 13.48 11.42 20.98
CA GLU A 172 13.47 12.25 22.20
C GLU A 172 12.36 11.79 23.16
N THR A 173 11.18 11.50 22.62
CA THR A 173 10.02 11.02 23.37
C THR A 173 10.29 9.62 23.94
N CYS A 174 10.91 8.72 23.15
CA CYS A 174 11.34 7.41 23.62
C CYS A 174 12.30 7.52 24.80
N ARG A 175 13.31 8.39 24.72
CA ARG A 175 14.26 8.62 25.83
C ARG A 175 13.56 9.11 27.10
N LYS A 176 12.58 10.02 26.98
CA LYS A 176 11.75 10.45 28.13
C LYS A 176 10.98 9.27 28.72
N GLY A 177 10.38 8.43 27.89
CA GLY A 177 9.64 7.25 28.35
C GLY A 177 10.52 6.19 29.00
N LEU A 178 11.69 5.91 28.41
CA LEU A 178 12.65 4.93 28.91
C LEU A 178 13.31 5.39 30.22
N ALA A 179 13.42 6.70 30.47
CA ALA A 179 13.82 7.21 31.77
C ALA A 179 12.81 6.85 32.88
N LEU A 180 11.53 6.67 32.55
CA LEU A 180 10.49 6.19 33.48
C LEU A 180 10.45 4.67 33.58
N SER A 181 10.66 3.97 32.46
CA SER A 181 10.65 2.52 32.37
C SER A 181 11.77 2.01 31.44
N PRO A 182 12.97 1.71 31.99
CA PRO A 182 14.18 1.40 31.21
C PRO A 182 14.14 0.15 30.31
N HIS A 183 13.07 -0.65 30.40
CA HIS A 183 12.90 -1.89 29.62
C HIS A 183 11.50 -2.00 29.02
N HIS A 184 10.87 -0.87 28.71
CA HIS A 184 9.56 -0.86 28.09
C HIS A 184 9.66 -1.26 26.61
N PRO A 185 9.11 -2.42 26.20
CA PRO A 185 9.37 -2.99 24.88
C PRO A 185 8.87 -2.08 23.75
N ASP A 186 7.67 -1.47 23.89
CA ASP A 186 7.13 -0.59 22.84
C ASP A 186 7.96 0.69 22.64
N LEU A 187 8.54 1.25 23.71
CA LEU A 187 9.41 2.43 23.62
C LEU A 187 10.74 2.08 22.95
N MET A 188 11.34 0.94 23.32
CA MET A 188 12.57 0.45 22.71
C MET A 188 12.35 0.12 21.23
N GLU A 189 11.22 -0.46 20.88
CA GLU A 189 10.84 -0.75 19.49
C GLU A 189 10.61 0.55 18.69
N CYS A 190 9.92 1.54 19.26
CA CYS A 190 9.76 2.85 18.63
C CYS A 190 11.11 3.55 18.43
N GLU A 191 12.01 3.46 19.41
CA GLU A 191 13.36 4.03 19.28
C GLU A 191 14.17 3.31 18.20
N ALA A 192 14.14 1.98 18.19
CA ALA A 192 14.82 1.17 17.17
C ALA A 192 14.28 1.46 15.76
N SER A 193 12.96 1.59 15.61
CA SER A 193 12.32 1.96 14.35
C SER A 193 12.74 3.35 13.89
N ALA A 194 12.71 4.35 14.79
CA ALA A 194 13.15 5.70 14.48
C ALA A 194 14.65 5.76 14.12
N SER A 195 15.51 5.03 14.82
CA SER A 195 16.94 4.90 14.50
C SER A 195 17.18 4.26 13.15
N ASN A 196 16.41 3.23 12.78
CA ASN A 196 16.47 2.62 11.46
C ASN A 196 16.16 3.65 10.35
N GLN A 197 15.14 4.47 10.54
CA GLN A 197 14.76 5.53 9.59
C GLN A 197 15.79 6.67 9.52
N LEU A 198 16.49 6.94 10.62
CA LEU A 198 17.58 7.92 10.68
C LEU A 198 18.92 7.39 10.15
N GLY A 199 18.99 6.10 9.80
CA GLY A 199 20.22 5.44 9.32
C GLY A 199 21.18 5.03 10.44
N GLU A 200 20.74 5.06 11.69
CA GLU A 200 21.50 4.68 12.88
C GLU A 200 21.37 3.16 13.13
N TYR A 201 21.73 2.36 12.12
CA TYR A 201 21.45 0.92 12.10
C TYR A 201 22.14 0.14 13.24
N GLN A 202 23.31 0.59 13.70
CA GLN A 202 24.01 -0.06 14.80
C GLN A 202 23.26 0.12 16.14
N HIS A 203 22.77 1.33 16.42
CA HIS A 203 21.94 1.59 17.61
C HIS A 203 20.61 0.83 17.54
N CYS A 204 20.01 0.75 16.35
CA CYS A 204 18.83 -0.09 16.11
C CYS A 204 19.08 -1.56 16.49
N LEU A 205 20.21 -2.14 16.09
CA LEU A 205 20.56 -3.53 16.44
C LEU A 205 20.73 -3.73 17.94
N GLU A 206 21.43 -2.83 18.63
CA GLU A 206 21.64 -2.92 20.08
C GLU A 206 20.31 -2.91 20.85
N LEU A 207 19.39 -2.02 20.45
CA LEU A 207 18.04 -1.98 21.03
C LEU A 207 17.26 -3.26 20.74
N VAL A 208 17.24 -3.71 19.48
CA VAL A 208 16.46 -4.89 19.07
C VAL A 208 17.00 -6.17 19.69
N ASP A 209 18.32 -6.34 19.78
CA ASP A 209 18.94 -7.49 20.44
C ASP A 209 18.50 -7.58 21.90
N SER A 210 18.47 -6.45 22.62
CA SER A 210 18.02 -6.41 24.01
C SER A 210 16.52 -6.69 24.20
N ILE A 211 15.67 -6.41 23.20
CA ILE A 211 14.25 -6.80 23.20
C ILE A 211 14.13 -8.32 23.01
N LEU A 212 14.82 -8.85 22.00
CA LEU A 212 14.74 -10.26 21.61
C LEU A 212 15.35 -11.21 22.63
N GLU A 213 16.30 -10.75 23.46
CA GLU A 213 16.79 -11.50 24.63
C GLU A 213 15.66 -11.89 25.60
N LYS A 214 14.62 -11.05 25.71
CA LYS A 214 13.48 -11.25 26.63
C LYS A 214 12.24 -11.77 25.91
N GLU A 215 12.01 -11.30 24.69
CA GLU A 215 10.86 -11.63 23.86
C GLU A 215 11.34 -12.16 22.49
N PRO A 216 11.86 -13.40 22.40
CA PRO A 216 12.48 -13.93 21.19
C PRO A 216 11.54 -14.01 19.98
N GLU A 217 10.23 -14.05 20.23
CA GLU A 217 9.18 -14.22 19.22
C GLU A 217 8.51 -12.89 18.81
N ARG A 218 9.05 -11.74 19.26
CA ARG A 218 8.47 -10.44 18.92
C ARG A 218 8.77 -10.07 17.47
N MET A 219 7.79 -10.29 16.59
CA MET A 219 7.95 -10.20 15.13
C MET A 219 8.33 -8.80 14.63
N SER A 220 7.82 -7.74 15.23
CA SER A 220 8.21 -6.36 14.90
C SER A 220 9.71 -6.15 15.10
N SER A 221 10.27 -6.68 16.19
CA SER A 221 11.71 -6.66 16.47
C SER A 221 12.51 -7.55 15.51
N VAL A 222 12.00 -8.72 15.14
CA VAL A 222 12.61 -9.57 14.09
C VAL A 222 12.76 -8.78 12.79
N HIS A 223 11.70 -8.12 12.34
CA HIS A 223 11.70 -7.33 11.10
C HIS A 223 12.70 -6.18 11.14
N LEU A 224 12.73 -5.42 12.24
CA LEU A 224 13.67 -4.31 12.43
C LEU A 224 15.13 -4.78 12.42
N ARG A 225 15.42 -5.91 13.08
CA ARG A 225 16.77 -6.52 13.07
C ARG A 225 17.23 -6.83 11.66
N THR A 226 16.37 -7.50 10.88
CA THR A 226 16.67 -7.90 9.51
C THR A 226 16.96 -6.69 8.63
N ILE A 227 16.15 -5.63 8.73
CA ILE A 227 16.38 -4.40 7.95
C ILE A 227 17.72 -3.76 8.35
N ALA A 228 18.01 -3.66 9.65
CA ALA A 228 19.26 -3.07 10.11
C ALA A 228 20.50 -3.86 9.63
N LEU A 229 20.47 -5.20 9.67
CA LEU A 229 21.54 -6.05 9.13
C LEU A 229 21.71 -5.87 7.62
N LEU A 230 20.60 -5.84 6.86
CA LEU A 230 20.60 -5.60 5.41
C LEU A 230 21.17 -4.22 5.04
N SER A 231 20.87 -3.21 5.84
CA SER A 231 21.36 -1.84 5.65
C SER A 231 22.84 -1.69 5.98
N LEU A 232 23.35 -2.44 6.96
CA LEU A 232 24.77 -2.53 7.28
C LEU A 232 25.57 -3.41 6.31
N GLY A 233 24.90 -4.14 5.42
CA GLY A 233 25.55 -5.08 4.49
C GLY A 233 26.01 -6.38 5.15
N ARG A 234 25.53 -6.68 6.37
CA ARG A 234 25.78 -7.94 7.10
C ARG A 234 24.85 -9.04 6.56
N LEU A 235 25.02 -9.37 5.28
CA LEU A 235 24.08 -10.20 4.52
C LEU A 235 24.00 -11.65 5.03
N ASP A 236 25.12 -12.22 5.46
CA ASP A 236 25.18 -13.59 5.95
C ASP A 236 24.43 -13.74 7.28
N GLU A 237 24.62 -12.79 8.20
CA GLU A 237 23.89 -12.76 9.47
C GLU A 237 22.40 -12.48 9.27
N ALA A 238 22.05 -11.63 8.30
CA ALA A 238 20.65 -11.40 7.94
C ALA A 238 19.97 -12.68 7.45
N GLU A 239 20.63 -13.45 6.58
CA GLU A 239 20.12 -14.71 6.06
C GLU A 239 19.95 -15.75 7.17
N GLU A 240 20.97 -15.97 7.99
CA GLU A 240 20.92 -16.92 9.10
C GLU A 240 19.76 -16.60 10.04
N TYR A 241 19.59 -15.32 10.38
CA TYR A 241 18.53 -14.88 11.26
C TYR A 241 17.13 -15.02 10.62
N ILE A 242 17.00 -14.74 9.32
CA ILE A 242 15.76 -14.98 8.58
C ILE A 242 15.40 -16.49 8.61
N ASP A 243 16.38 -17.37 8.42
CA ASP A 243 16.15 -18.82 8.43
C ASP A 243 15.74 -19.34 9.82
N GLN A 244 16.36 -18.84 10.89
CA GLN A 244 15.94 -19.12 12.26
C GLN A 244 14.51 -18.64 12.52
N SER A 245 14.17 -17.43 12.05
CA SER A 245 12.84 -16.84 12.23
C SER A 245 11.76 -17.58 11.44
N MET A 246 12.07 -18.06 10.23
CA MET A 246 11.13 -18.85 9.42
C MET A 246 10.78 -20.19 10.05
N ALA A 247 11.71 -20.81 10.80
CA ALA A 247 11.44 -22.05 11.52
C ALA A 247 10.36 -21.90 12.61
N LEU A 248 10.09 -20.67 13.06
CA LEU A 248 9.06 -20.35 14.06
C LEU A 248 7.65 -20.21 13.46
N GLY A 249 7.52 -20.19 12.12
CA GLY A 249 6.26 -20.45 11.42
C GLY A 249 5.24 -19.30 11.30
N LYS A 250 5.60 -18.05 11.65
CA LYS A 250 4.72 -16.86 11.49
C LYS A 250 5.28 -15.87 10.46
N ASP A 251 4.39 -15.18 9.73
CA ASP A 251 4.68 -14.15 8.71
C ASP A 251 5.73 -14.55 7.66
N LYS A 252 5.55 -15.76 7.10
CA LYS A 252 6.46 -16.35 6.12
C LYS A 252 6.64 -15.44 4.89
N GLU A 253 5.62 -14.71 4.48
CA GLU A 253 5.65 -13.81 3.32
C GLU A 253 6.66 -12.67 3.49
N ALA A 254 6.68 -12.03 4.66
CA ALA A 254 7.59 -10.93 4.95
C ALA A 254 9.05 -11.40 5.02
N LEU A 255 9.29 -12.57 5.64
CA LEU A 255 10.60 -13.18 5.73
C LEU A 255 11.13 -13.62 4.35
N LEU A 256 10.26 -14.15 3.48
CA LEU A 256 10.61 -14.47 2.09
C LEU A 256 10.99 -13.22 1.28
N VAL A 257 10.30 -12.10 1.47
CA VAL A 257 10.71 -10.83 0.83
C VAL A 257 12.08 -10.38 1.30
N ASN A 258 12.33 -10.42 2.61
CA ASN A 258 13.63 -10.06 3.16
C ASN A 258 14.75 -10.98 2.61
N LYS A 259 14.47 -12.29 2.48
CA LYS A 259 15.40 -13.23 1.85
C LYS A 259 15.64 -12.88 0.38
N GLY A 260 14.59 -12.55 -0.38
CA GLY A 260 14.72 -12.03 -1.74
C GLY A 260 15.65 -10.81 -1.82
N ILE A 261 15.53 -9.87 -0.87
CA ILE A 261 16.40 -8.68 -0.79
C ILE A 261 17.86 -9.05 -0.48
N VAL A 262 18.12 -10.02 0.42
CA VAL A 262 19.47 -10.53 0.69
C VAL A 262 20.13 -11.01 -0.61
N TYR A 263 19.44 -11.90 -1.34
CA TYR A 263 19.97 -12.49 -2.58
C TYR A 263 20.13 -11.44 -3.69
N ALA A 264 19.19 -10.50 -3.79
CA ALA A 264 19.32 -9.37 -4.73
C ALA A 264 20.57 -8.53 -4.44
N LYS A 265 20.87 -8.23 -3.18
CA LYS A 265 22.10 -7.52 -2.77
C LYS A 265 23.38 -8.31 -3.06
N ARG A 266 23.32 -9.65 -3.06
CA ARG A 266 24.42 -10.52 -3.49
C ARG A 266 24.55 -10.67 -5.02
N ASN A 267 23.67 -10.03 -5.80
CA ASN A 267 23.55 -10.19 -7.26
C ASN A 267 23.13 -11.61 -7.70
N GLN A 268 22.43 -12.33 -6.82
CA GLN A 268 21.83 -13.64 -7.08
C GLN A 268 20.36 -13.43 -7.48
N ASP A 269 20.15 -12.81 -8.65
CA ASP A 269 18.83 -12.29 -9.05
C ASP A 269 17.81 -13.41 -9.34
N GLN A 270 18.26 -14.61 -9.73
CA GLN A 270 17.35 -15.74 -9.97
C GLN A 270 16.73 -16.26 -8.68
N GLU A 271 17.57 -16.45 -7.66
CA GLU A 271 17.17 -16.86 -6.32
C GLU A 271 16.32 -15.77 -5.66
N ALA A 272 16.72 -14.51 -5.80
CA ALA A 272 15.94 -13.37 -5.32
C ALA A 272 14.52 -13.35 -5.91
N MET A 273 14.40 -13.53 -7.23
CA MET A 273 13.10 -13.62 -7.90
C MET A 273 12.30 -14.83 -7.43
N GLY A 274 12.94 -15.97 -7.19
CA GLY A 274 12.30 -17.17 -6.65
C GLY A 274 11.63 -16.92 -5.30
N TYR A 275 12.36 -16.34 -4.34
CA TYR A 275 11.80 -16.04 -3.00
C TYR A 275 10.69 -14.99 -3.06
N LEU A 276 10.83 -13.95 -3.90
CA LEU A 276 9.78 -12.93 -4.06
C LEU A 276 8.51 -13.49 -4.72
N GLN A 277 8.65 -14.44 -5.66
CA GLN A 277 7.52 -15.14 -6.26
C GLN A 277 6.86 -16.10 -5.28
N GLU A 278 7.63 -16.77 -4.41
CA GLU A 278 7.08 -17.60 -3.33
C GLU A 278 6.25 -16.74 -2.36
N ALA A 279 6.72 -15.54 -2.00
CA ALA A 279 5.97 -14.61 -1.17
C ALA A 279 4.62 -14.21 -1.82
N LEU A 280 4.59 -13.95 -3.13
CA LEU A 280 3.36 -13.67 -3.86
C LEU A 280 2.46 -14.91 -4.05
N ALA A 281 3.03 -16.11 -4.08
CA ALA A 281 2.25 -17.34 -4.14
C ALA A 281 1.48 -17.59 -2.83
N LEU A 282 2.08 -17.23 -1.69
CA LEU A 282 1.41 -17.26 -0.38
C LEU A 282 0.37 -16.14 -0.26
N CYS A 283 0.72 -14.92 -0.65
CA CYS A 283 -0.18 -13.78 -0.63
C CYS A 283 -0.15 -13.01 -1.98
N PRO A 284 -1.11 -13.30 -2.89
CA PRO A 284 -1.17 -12.71 -4.23
C PRO A 284 -1.26 -11.18 -4.28
N HIS A 285 -1.70 -10.56 -3.19
CA HIS A 285 -1.83 -9.09 -3.06
C HIS A 285 -0.77 -8.50 -2.13
N TYR A 286 0.38 -9.16 -1.98
CA TYR A 286 1.47 -8.64 -1.15
C TYR A 286 2.26 -7.56 -1.88
N ASP A 287 1.82 -6.31 -1.73
CA ASP A 287 2.41 -5.11 -2.33
C ASP A 287 3.93 -5.01 -2.17
N LEU A 288 4.46 -5.40 -1.01
CA LEU A 288 5.89 -5.32 -0.72
C LEU A 288 6.70 -6.24 -1.62
N ALA A 289 6.26 -7.49 -1.82
CA ALA A 289 6.90 -8.42 -2.74
C ALA A 289 6.83 -7.91 -4.19
N ALA A 290 5.65 -7.45 -4.62
CA ALA A 290 5.46 -6.91 -5.96
C ALA A 290 6.38 -5.71 -6.25
N ARG A 291 6.52 -4.77 -5.29
CA ARG A 291 7.45 -3.63 -5.42
C ARG A 291 8.89 -4.08 -5.53
N ASN A 292 9.34 -5.00 -4.68
CA ASN A 292 10.71 -5.52 -4.73
C ASN A 292 11.02 -6.26 -6.03
N ILE A 293 10.07 -6.98 -6.62
CA ILE A 293 10.23 -7.56 -7.96
C ILE A 293 10.42 -6.47 -9.02
N VAL A 294 9.57 -5.43 -9.00
CA VAL A 294 9.69 -4.31 -9.93
C VAL A 294 11.04 -3.61 -9.78
N ASP A 295 11.50 -3.40 -8.55
CA ASP A 295 12.79 -2.77 -8.26
C ASP A 295 13.96 -3.63 -8.73
N LEU A 296 13.93 -4.94 -8.48
CA LEU A 296 14.94 -5.89 -8.96
C LEU A 296 15.04 -5.86 -10.49
N VAL A 297 13.91 -5.93 -11.19
CA VAL A 297 13.86 -5.86 -12.66
C VAL A 297 14.37 -4.50 -13.16
N ARG A 298 13.97 -3.40 -12.51
CA ARG A 298 14.38 -2.04 -12.88
C ARG A 298 15.88 -1.79 -12.72
N MET A 299 16.51 -2.36 -11.69
CA MET A 299 17.96 -2.21 -11.47
C MET A 299 18.80 -2.99 -12.50
N ARG A 300 18.25 -4.06 -13.08
CA ARG A 300 18.99 -4.99 -13.94
C ARG A 300 18.70 -4.83 -15.44
N ASP A 301 17.59 -4.18 -15.80
CA ASP A 301 17.31 -3.79 -17.19
C ASP A 301 17.67 -2.31 -17.43
N PRO A 302 18.76 -2.03 -18.17
CA PRO A 302 19.20 -0.66 -18.47
C PRO A 302 18.12 0.19 -19.14
N PHE A 303 17.22 -0.42 -19.91
CA PHE A 303 16.13 0.29 -20.58
C PHE A 303 15.10 0.80 -19.57
N LEU A 304 14.75 -0.01 -18.57
CA LEU A 304 13.83 0.36 -17.49
C LEU A 304 14.49 1.31 -16.48
N THR A 305 15.79 1.18 -16.23
CA THR A 305 16.55 2.12 -15.38
C THR A 305 16.58 3.53 -15.99
N CYS A 306 16.79 3.64 -17.31
CA CYS A 306 16.82 4.92 -18.02
C CYS A 306 15.43 5.50 -18.33
N PHE A 307 14.37 4.73 -18.14
CA PHE A 307 13.01 5.11 -18.54
C PHE A 307 12.49 6.42 -17.90
N PRO A 308 12.68 6.69 -16.59
CA PRO A 308 12.23 7.94 -15.98
C PRO A 308 12.98 9.16 -16.53
N VAL A 309 14.31 9.03 -16.69
CA VAL A 309 15.19 10.09 -17.23
C VAL A 309 14.87 10.37 -18.70
N PHE A 310 14.60 9.32 -19.47
CA PHE A 310 14.17 9.44 -20.86
C PHE A 310 12.81 10.12 -20.97
N ARG A 311 11.84 9.73 -20.12
CA ARG A 311 10.50 10.34 -20.06
C ARG A 311 10.55 11.82 -19.72
N GLU A 312 11.37 12.20 -18.74
CA GLU A 312 11.57 13.59 -18.35
C GLU A 312 12.19 14.41 -19.48
N ARG A 313 13.32 13.96 -20.03
CA ARG A 313 14.00 14.64 -21.15
C ARG A 313 13.14 14.76 -22.39
N LEU A 314 12.36 13.72 -22.71
CA LEU A 314 11.41 13.73 -23.80
C LEU A 314 10.26 14.71 -23.54
N GLY A 315 9.75 14.76 -22.31
CA GLY A 315 8.73 15.74 -21.90
C GLY A 315 9.23 17.19 -21.99
N THR A 316 10.48 17.44 -21.63
CA THR A 316 11.15 18.75 -21.77
C THR A 316 11.37 19.09 -23.24
N PHE A 317 11.90 18.15 -24.03
CA PHE A 317 12.08 18.29 -25.47
C PHE A 317 10.76 18.61 -26.20
N ILE A 318 9.66 17.92 -25.86
CA ILE A 318 8.33 18.17 -26.42
C ILE A 318 7.85 19.58 -26.03
N ARG A 319 8.04 20.00 -24.77
CA ARG A 319 7.69 21.34 -24.30
C ARG A 319 8.45 22.42 -25.06
N GLU A 320 9.77 22.28 -25.17
CA GLU A 320 10.64 23.24 -25.86
C GLU A 320 10.38 23.27 -27.37
N SER A 321 10.15 22.10 -27.98
CA SER A 321 9.97 21.96 -29.42
C SER A 321 8.59 22.35 -29.92
N ILE A 322 7.52 22.15 -29.13
CA ILE A 322 6.14 22.46 -29.53
C ILE A 322 5.70 23.84 -29.02
N ILE A 323 6.08 24.21 -27.79
CA ILE A 323 5.61 25.45 -27.13
C ILE A 323 6.63 26.60 -27.31
N GLY A 324 7.91 26.31 -27.53
CA GLY A 324 8.96 27.32 -27.74
C GLY A 324 8.93 28.02 -29.11
N SER A 325 9.93 28.89 -29.33
CA SER A 325 10.15 29.73 -30.53
C SER A 325 10.70 28.95 -31.75
N THR A 326 10.31 27.69 -31.91
CA THR A 326 10.62 26.88 -33.10
C THR A 326 9.82 27.38 -34.31
N PRO A 327 10.43 27.44 -35.52
CA PRO A 327 9.73 27.87 -36.74
C PRO A 327 8.48 27.03 -37.02
N PRO A 328 7.39 27.62 -37.56
CA PRO A 328 6.11 26.91 -37.80
C PRO A 328 6.27 25.62 -38.62
N VAL A 329 7.22 25.62 -39.55
CA VAL A 329 7.54 24.47 -40.41
C VAL A 329 8.06 23.29 -39.58
N LEU A 330 8.91 23.53 -38.57
CA LEU A 330 9.48 22.47 -37.72
C LEU A 330 8.44 21.87 -36.77
N LYS A 331 7.48 22.68 -36.30
CA LYS A 331 6.37 22.21 -35.44
C LYS A 331 5.45 21.22 -36.18
N ILE A 332 5.27 21.40 -37.48
CA ILE A 332 4.48 20.51 -38.35
C ILE A 332 5.17 19.14 -38.52
N PHE A 333 6.51 19.08 -38.50
CA PHE A 333 7.27 17.83 -38.56
C PHE A 333 7.40 17.12 -37.20
N LEU A 334 7.48 17.86 -36.10
CA LEU A 334 7.70 17.31 -34.75
C LEU A 334 6.39 16.85 -34.08
N ALA A 335 5.24 17.45 -34.41
CA ALA A 335 3.96 17.07 -33.83
C ALA A 335 3.52 15.62 -34.14
N PRO A 336 3.65 15.08 -35.38
CA PRO A 336 3.35 13.68 -35.66
C PRO A 336 4.26 12.71 -34.90
N VAL A 337 5.55 13.04 -34.75
CA VAL A 337 6.52 12.24 -33.99
C VAL A 337 6.17 12.24 -32.50
N ALA A 338 5.84 13.39 -31.93
CA ALA A 338 5.38 13.50 -30.55
C ALA A 338 4.05 12.75 -30.31
N ILE A 339 3.12 12.79 -31.27
CA ILE A 339 1.86 12.05 -31.22
C ILE A 339 2.11 10.53 -31.35
N ILE A 340 3.01 10.09 -32.22
CA ILE A 340 3.43 8.68 -32.33
C ILE A 340 4.03 8.19 -31.00
N VAL A 341 4.86 9.01 -30.37
CA VAL A 341 5.45 8.68 -29.06
C VAL A 341 4.38 8.65 -27.96
N LEU A 342 3.44 9.60 -27.93
CA LEU A 342 2.30 9.59 -27.01
C LEU A 342 1.35 8.40 -27.23
N LEU A 343 1.08 8.01 -28.48
CA LEU A 343 0.20 6.90 -28.84
C LEU A 343 0.79 5.52 -28.54
N ILE A 344 2.13 5.40 -28.59
CA ILE A 344 2.82 4.17 -28.17
C ILE A 344 2.89 4.06 -26.63
N TRP A 345 2.68 5.16 -25.91
CA TRP A 345 2.97 5.29 -24.47
C TRP A 345 1.75 5.52 -23.55
N LEU A 346 0.53 5.72 -24.07
CA LEU A 346 -0.70 5.85 -23.26
C LEU A 346 -1.42 4.50 -23.13
N PRO A 347 -1.91 4.12 -21.93
CA PRO A 347 -2.82 2.98 -21.78
C PRO A 347 -4.05 3.18 -22.67
N ILE A 348 -4.50 2.11 -23.34
CA ILE A 348 -5.59 2.12 -24.35
C ILE A 348 -6.86 2.82 -23.80
N ASP A 349 -7.14 2.69 -22.51
CA ASP A 349 -8.32 3.28 -21.86
C ASP A 349 -8.28 4.80 -21.76
N SER A 350 -7.10 5.40 -21.67
CA SER A 350 -6.94 6.86 -21.65
C SER A 350 -7.21 7.49 -23.03
N LEU A 351 -6.86 6.77 -24.10
CA LEU A 351 -7.12 7.19 -25.48
C LEU A 351 -8.61 7.18 -25.83
N LEU A 352 -9.34 6.17 -25.35
CA LEU A 352 -10.78 6.04 -25.59
C LEU A 352 -11.59 7.16 -24.93
N ARG A 353 -11.23 7.60 -23.72
CA ARG A 353 -11.90 8.72 -23.01
C ARG A 353 -11.64 10.08 -23.64
N ILE A 354 -10.46 10.30 -24.22
CA ILE A 354 -10.12 11.56 -24.89
C ILE A 354 -10.90 11.66 -26.20
N MET A 355 -11.02 10.56 -26.95
CA MET A 355 -11.75 10.53 -28.21
C MET A 355 -13.27 10.66 -28.05
N SER A 356 -13.87 10.16 -26.95
CA SER A 356 -15.31 10.28 -26.70
C SER A 356 -15.79 11.72 -26.41
N ASN A 357 -14.88 12.63 -26.05
CA ASN A 357 -15.21 14.01 -25.66
C ASN A 357 -14.95 15.05 -26.76
N LEU A 358 -14.41 14.64 -27.92
CA LEU A 358 -14.14 15.54 -29.05
C LEU A 358 -15.40 15.80 -29.89
N ARG A 359 -16.02 16.98 -29.74
CA ARG A 359 -17.03 17.48 -30.68
C ARG A 359 -16.38 18.38 -31.73
N ILE A 360 -16.43 17.98 -32.99
CA ILE A 360 -15.88 18.75 -34.11
C ILE A 360 -17.00 19.53 -34.80
N ARG A 361 -16.87 20.86 -34.90
CA ARG A 361 -17.72 21.72 -35.73
C ARG A 361 -17.17 21.73 -37.16
N THR A 362 -17.98 21.37 -38.14
CA THR A 362 -17.70 21.65 -39.55
C THR A 362 -18.32 23.00 -39.98
N HIS A 363 -17.69 23.66 -40.96
CA HIS A 363 -17.91 25.03 -41.50
C HIS A 363 -19.41 25.46 -41.71
N PRO A 364 -19.75 26.78 -41.76
CA PRO A 364 -21.00 27.35 -41.23
C PRO A 364 -22.22 27.38 -42.17
N VAL A 365 -22.34 26.49 -43.17
CA VAL A 365 -23.48 26.56 -44.13
C VAL A 365 -24.50 25.41 -44.01
N ALA A 366 -24.25 24.39 -43.19
CA ALA A 366 -25.26 23.35 -42.91
C ALA A 366 -25.26 23.00 -41.43
N GLY A 367 -26.17 23.61 -40.67
CA GLY A 367 -26.32 23.45 -39.22
C GLY A 367 -26.85 22.09 -38.77
N LYS A 368 -26.08 21.01 -38.95
CA LYS A 368 -26.34 19.72 -38.27
C LYS A 368 -25.09 19.20 -37.57
N PHE A 369 -25.23 18.94 -36.27
CA PHE A 369 -24.26 18.18 -35.50
C PHE A 369 -24.40 16.70 -35.85
N ILE A 370 -23.32 16.07 -36.30
CA ILE A 370 -23.27 14.62 -36.51
C ILE A 370 -22.65 14.01 -35.25
N LYS A 371 -23.34 13.04 -34.63
CA LYS A 371 -22.76 12.25 -33.53
C LYS A 371 -21.87 11.16 -34.13
N PHE A 372 -20.74 10.88 -33.47
CA PHE A 372 -19.71 9.94 -33.95
C PHE A 372 -20.22 8.48 -34.08
N GLU A 373 -21.36 8.17 -33.48
CA GLU A 373 -21.97 6.84 -33.41
C GLU A 373 -22.65 6.39 -34.71
N ASP A 374 -22.90 7.29 -35.68
CA ASP A 374 -23.68 7.00 -36.90
C ASP A 374 -22.88 6.39 -38.07
N PHE A 375 -21.54 6.29 -37.97
CA PHE A 375 -20.68 5.84 -39.07
C PHE A 375 -20.38 4.33 -39.02
N LYS A 376 -21.21 3.52 -39.71
CA LYS A 376 -20.96 2.08 -39.95
C LYS A 376 -20.01 1.84 -41.13
N ARG A 377 -18.71 2.12 -41.00
CA ARG A 377 -17.56 1.58 -41.79
C ARG A 377 -16.24 2.14 -41.20
N PRO A 378 -15.06 1.49 -41.38
CA PRO A 378 -13.84 1.85 -40.64
C PRO A 378 -13.35 3.26 -41.03
N LEU A 379 -13.58 4.23 -40.15
CA LEU A 379 -13.38 5.68 -40.38
C LEU A 379 -11.94 6.09 -40.70
N TRP A 380 -10.93 5.30 -40.35
CA TRP A 380 -9.53 5.73 -40.49
C TRP A 380 -9.05 5.70 -41.95
N ILE A 381 -9.64 4.85 -42.80
CA ILE A 381 -9.33 4.79 -44.23
C ILE A 381 -9.87 6.05 -44.92
N THR A 382 -11.11 6.44 -44.62
CA THR A 382 -11.75 7.62 -45.19
C THR A 382 -11.09 8.92 -44.76
N GLY A 383 -10.66 9.03 -43.50
CA GLY A 383 -9.90 10.20 -43.00
C GLY A 383 -8.56 10.39 -43.70
N VAL A 384 -7.85 9.30 -44.01
CA VAL A 384 -6.56 9.32 -44.72
C VAL A 384 -6.71 9.76 -46.18
N TYR A 385 -7.75 9.27 -46.87
CA TYR A 385 -8.02 9.69 -48.26
C TYR A 385 -8.49 11.15 -48.35
N ILE A 386 -9.25 11.64 -47.36
CA ILE A 386 -9.67 13.05 -47.30
C ILE A 386 -8.46 13.95 -47.04
N PHE A 387 -7.57 13.58 -46.13
CA PHE A 387 -6.34 14.34 -45.86
C PHE A 387 -5.39 14.36 -47.07
N ALA A 388 -5.24 13.22 -47.76
CA ALA A 388 -4.47 13.15 -49.02
C ALA A 388 -5.10 14.01 -50.13
N ALA A 389 -6.44 13.99 -50.28
CA ALA A 389 -7.15 14.79 -51.26
C ALA A 389 -7.01 16.30 -50.99
N ILE A 390 -7.08 16.74 -49.73
CA ILE A 390 -6.88 18.14 -49.31
C ILE A 390 -5.44 18.59 -49.64
N MET A 391 -4.44 17.73 -49.43
CA MET A 391 -3.04 18.05 -49.73
C MET A 391 -2.71 18.06 -51.24
N ILE A 392 -3.40 17.23 -52.03
CA ILE A 392 -3.32 17.24 -53.51
C ILE A 392 -3.99 18.51 -54.07
N LEU A 393 -5.15 18.91 -53.52
CA LEU A 393 -5.83 20.16 -53.86
C LEU A 393 -5.03 21.41 -53.47
N ALA A 394 -4.18 21.32 -52.44
CA ALA A 394 -3.28 22.39 -52.00
C ALA A 394 -1.97 22.49 -52.82
N GLY A 395 -1.81 21.70 -53.90
CA GLY A 395 -0.75 21.88 -54.91
C GLY A 395 0.65 21.38 -54.53
N ASN A 396 0.82 20.67 -53.40
CA ASN A 396 2.15 20.30 -52.90
C ASN A 396 2.43 18.80 -52.99
N THR A 397 2.70 18.33 -54.22
CA THR A 397 2.75 16.91 -54.61
C THR A 397 3.87 16.10 -53.93
N ARG A 398 5.01 16.72 -53.60
CA ARG A 398 6.11 16.04 -52.88
C ARG A 398 5.76 15.72 -51.43
N ILE A 399 5.13 16.66 -50.73
CA ILE A 399 4.73 16.51 -49.32
C ILE A 399 3.60 15.49 -49.19
N ALA A 400 2.65 15.50 -50.12
CA ALA A 400 1.61 14.48 -50.21
C ALA A 400 2.25 13.07 -50.36
N SER A 401 3.26 12.89 -51.22
CA SER A 401 3.88 11.57 -51.42
C SER A 401 4.59 11.03 -50.16
N ILE A 402 5.27 11.89 -49.39
CA ILE A 402 5.99 11.49 -48.18
C ILE A 402 5.01 11.15 -47.06
N ALA A 403 3.98 11.98 -46.84
CA ALA A 403 2.94 11.71 -45.85
C ALA A 403 2.19 10.41 -46.18
N THR A 404 1.91 10.18 -47.47
CA THR A 404 1.26 8.94 -47.93
C THR A 404 2.19 7.73 -47.72
N GLY A 405 3.49 7.86 -48.00
CA GLY A 405 4.49 6.81 -47.78
C GLY A 405 4.63 6.40 -46.31
N THR A 406 4.73 7.38 -45.40
CA THR A 406 4.85 7.12 -43.96
C THR A 406 3.59 6.46 -43.41
N ILE A 407 2.40 6.90 -43.86
CA ILE A 407 1.13 6.30 -43.47
C ILE A 407 0.99 4.88 -44.03
N ILE A 408 1.44 4.61 -45.26
CA ILE A 408 1.46 3.27 -45.86
C ILE A 408 2.37 2.33 -45.06
N VAL A 409 3.54 2.78 -44.61
CA VAL A 409 4.44 1.97 -43.77
C VAL A 409 3.80 1.65 -42.41
N ILE A 410 3.16 2.63 -41.77
CA ILE A 410 2.43 2.43 -40.50
C ILE A 410 1.29 1.44 -40.67
N LEU A 411 0.50 1.58 -41.73
CA LEU A 411 -0.61 0.68 -42.05
C LEU A 411 -0.11 -0.72 -42.41
N SER A 412 1.02 -0.84 -43.10
CA SER A 412 1.65 -2.12 -43.40
C SER A 412 2.09 -2.83 -42.13
N ILE A 413 2.70 -2.12 -41.16
CA ILE A 413 3.10 -2.68 -39.86
C ILE A 413 1.88 -3.10 -39.03
N MET A 414 0.79 -2.33 -39.07
CA MET A 414 -0.46 -2.66 -38.35
C MET A 414 -1.21 -3.83 -38.98
N VAL A 415 -1.22 -3.93 -40.32
CA VAL A 415 -1.79 -5.06 -41.06
C VAL A 415 -0.93 -6.31 -40.85
N ILE A 416 0.40 -6.18 -40.86
CA ILE A 416 1.34 -7.25 -40.49
C ILE A 416 1.06 -7.71 -39.05
N ARG A 417 0.85 -6.81 -38.09
CA ARG A 417 0.45 -7.16 -36.70
C ARG A 417 -0.88 -7.91 -36.63
N LYS A 418 -1.86 -7.57 -37.49
CA LYS A 418 -3.18 -8.22 -37.52
C LYS A 418 -3.16 -9.58 -38.24
N ILE A 419 -2.32 -9.73 -39.25
CA ILE A 419 -2.18 -10.97 -40.04
C ILE A 419 -1.22 -11.96 -39.34
N LEU A 420 -0.15 -11.48 -38.72
CA LEU A 420 0.90 -12.31 -38.11
C LEU A 420 0.78 -12.45 -36.58
N GLY A 421 -0.14 -11.74 -35.95
CA GLY A 421 -0.36 -11.71 -34.50
C GLY A 421 -0.72 -13.03 -33.84
N HIS A 422 -0.84 -14.13 -34.60
CA HIS A 422 -1.03 -15.47 -34.04
C HIS A 422 0.08 -16.48 -34.34
N LYS A 423 1.07 -16.17 -35.20
CA LYS A 423 2.01 -17.20 -35.68
C LYS A 423 3.49 -16.93 -35.48
N ILE A 424 3.91 -15.72 -35.11
CA ILE A 424 5.34 -15.45 -34.87
C ILE A 424 5.50 -14.99 -33.43
N GLY A 425 6.17 -15.80 -32.61
CA GLY A 425 6.59 -15.50 -31.24
C GLY A 425 7.66 -14.41 -31.17
N MET A 426 7.46 -13.30 -31.88
CA MET A 426 8.28 -12.11 -31.77
C MET A 426 7.83 -11.36 -30.52
N SER A 427 8.72 -11.23 -29.53
CA SER A 427 8.42 -10.45 -28.34
C SER A 427 8.22 -8.98 -28.71
N TYR A 428 7.42 -8.27 -27.91
CA TYR A 428 7.19 -6.82 -28.06
C TYR A 428 8.50 -6.02 -28.21
N LEU A 429 9.55 -6.52 -27.56
CA LEU A 429 10.91 -5.99 -27.56
C LEU A 429 11.61 -6.10 -28.93
N SER A 430 11.39 -7.19 -29.67
CA SER A 430 11.94 -7.39 -31.01
C SER A 430 11.32 -6.44 -32.04
N LEU A 431 10.02 -6.18 -31.91
CA LEU A 431 9.29 -5.24 -32.77
C LEU A 431 9.78 -3.79 -32.56
N LEU A 432 10.00 -3.39 -31.31
CA LEU A 432 10.51 -2.06 -30.97
C LEU A 432 11.94 -1.84 -31.49
N ARG A 433 12.80 -2.86 -31.44
CA ARG A 433 14.15 -2.80 -32.04
C ARG A 433 14.10 -2.64 -33.56
N LEU A 434 13.18 -3.33 -34.23
CA LEU A 434 12.98 -3.21 -35.68
C LEU A 434 12.52 -1.79 -36.07
N ILE A 435 11.58 -1.22 -35.30
CA ILE A 435 11.06 0.14 -35.50
C ILE A 435 12.19 1.17 -35.29
N TYR A 436 12.99 1.01 -34.24
CA TYR A 436 14.15 1.88 -33.98
C TYR A 436 15.17 1.84 -35.13
N LEU A 437 15.45 0.66 -35.68
CA LEU A 437 16.36 0.49 -36.81
C LEU A 437 15.81 1.17 -38.08
N LEU A 438 14.51 1.03 -38.35
CA LEU A 438 13.84 1.69 -39.47
C LEU A 438 13.88 3.22 -39.37
N ILE A 439 13.70 3.76 -38.17
CA ILE A 439 13.81 5.21 -37.92
C ILE A 439 15.25 5.69 -38.17
N GLN A 440 16.26 4.95 -37.74
CA GLN A 440 17.67 5.28 -38.00
C GLN A 440 18.01 5.30 -39.49
N ILE A 441 17.50 4.34 -40.26
CA ILE A 441 17.68 4.28 -41.72
C ILE A 441 16.99 5.47 -42.38
N LEU A 442 15.76 5.79 -41.98
CA LEU A 442 15.02 6.97 -42.49
C LEU A 442 15.75 8.27 -42.19
N VAL A 443 16.29 8.45 -40.98
CA VAL A 443 17.08 9.64 -40.62
C VAL A 443 18.36 9.74 -41.45
N ARG A 444 19.04 8.63 -41.74
CA ARG A 444 20.21 8.61 -42.65
C ARG A 444 19.89 8.90 -44.11
N ILE A 445 18.69 8.53 -44.58
CA ILE A 445 18.24 8.83 -45.95
C ILE A 445 17.83 10.30 -46.10
N MET A 446 17.40 10.95 -45.01
CA MET A 446 17.03 12.37 -45.00
C MET A 446 18.22 13.33 -44.85
N HIS A 447 19.37 12.83 -44.43
CA HIS A 447 20.63 13.58 -44.34
C HIS A 447 21.40 13.48 -45.65
#